data_AF-A0A0Q8VCF5-F1
#
_entry.id   AF-A0A0Q8VCF5-F1
#
_cell.length_a   1.000
_cell.length_b   1.000
_cell.length_c   1.000
_cell.angle_alpha   90.00
_cell.angle_beta   90.00
_cell.angle_gamma   90.00
#
_symmetry.space_group_name_H-M   'P 1'
#
loop_
_entity.id
_entity.type
_entity.pdbx_description
1 polymer ?
#
loop_
_entity_poly.entity_id
_entity_poly.type
_entity_poly.pdbx_seq_one_letter_code
_entity_poly.pdbx_strand_id
1 'polypeptide(L)'
;MFGIGFGELTVIVVLAVLVFGPDKLPDLARQAGRFMRQLRGFANQARDELRSELGPEFADLELADLDPRAIVRKHIAEAMAELDDLDDAARAEESRHVQEPLAAGEWAPYDVDAT
;
A
#
# COMPACT_ATOMS: atom_id res chain seq x y z
N MET A 1 -22.24 -16.62 -4.81
CA MET A 1 -23.27 -17.53 -4.27
C MET A 1 -22.68 -18.32 -3.11
N PHE A 2 -22.85 -17.80 -1.89
CA PHE A 2 -22.75 -18.53 -0.62
C PHE A 2 -23.49 -17.66 0.40
N GLY A 3 -24.79 -17.89 0.55
CA GLY A 3 -25.62 -17.24 1.56
C GLY A 3 -25.68 -18.16 2.77
N ILE A 4 -24.69 -18.07 3.66
CA ILE A 4 -24.76 -18.77 4.95
C ILE A 4 -25.55 -17.85 5.88
N GLY A 5 -26.80 -18.22 6.16
CA GLY A 5 -27.61 -17.57 7.16
C GLY A 5 -27.21 -18.01 8.57
N PHE A 6 -27.78 -17.33 9.57
CA PHE A 6 -27.59 -17.70 10.98
C PHE A 6 -28.04 -19.15 11.27
N GLY A 7 -29.07 -19.63 10.56
CA GLY A 7 -29.57 -21.00 10.65
C GLY A 7 -28.55 -22.04 10.19
N GLU A 8 -28.00 -21.90 8.97
CA GLU A 8 -26.99 -22.84 8.48
C GLU A 8 -25.73 -22.84 9.34
N LEU A 9 -25.26 -21.66 9.80
CA LEU A 9 -24.11 -21.56 10.70
C LEU A 9 -24.34 -22.34 12.00
N THR A 10 -25.53 -22.23 12.59
CA THR A 10 -25.89 -22.95 13.82
C THR A 10 -25.85 -24.46 13.61
N VAL A 11 -26.38 -24.95 12.49
CA VAL A 11 -26.35 -26.39 12.15
C VAL A 11 -24.92 -26.89 12.03
N ILE A 12 -24.03 -26.14 11.35
CA ILE A 12 -22.61 -26.50 11.21
C ILE A 12 -21.93 -26.57 12.57
N VAL A 13 -22.17 -25.59 13.46
CA VAL A 13 -21.60 -25.58 14.81
C VAL A 13 -22.07 -26.79 15.62
N VAL A 14 -23.38 -27.10 15.60
CA VAL A 14 -23.91 -28.28 16.29
C VAL A 14 -23.30 -29.57 15.74
N LEU A 15 -23.16 -29.68 14.42
CA LEU A 15 -22.53 -30.83 13.79
C LEU A 15 -21.07 -30.98 14.22
N ALA A 16 -20.31 -29.88 14.25
CA ALA A 16 -18.93 -29.87 14.72
C ALA A 16 -18.84 -30.29 16.19
N VAL A 17 -19.75 -29.80 17.05
CA VAL A 17 -19.83 -30.21 18.46
C VAL A 17 -20.13 -31.70 18.59
N LEU A 18 -21.02 -32.26 17.76
CA LEU A 18 -21.33 -33.69 17.79
C LEU A 18 -20.15 -34.56 17.35
N VAL A 19 -19.44 -34.15 16.30
CA VAL A 19 -18.32 -34.90 15.73
C VAL A 19 -17.09 -34.87 16.65
N PHE A 20 -16.74 -33.68 17.14
CA PHE A 20 -15.52 -33.49 17.92
C PHE A 20 -15.75 -33.55 19.45
N GLY A 21 -16.98 -33.28 19.90
CA GLY A 21 -17.35 -33.15 21.31
C GLY A 21 -17.30 -31.70 21.80
N PRO A 22 -18.25 -31.26 22.67
CA PRO A 22 -18.29 -29.91 23.21
C PRO A 22 -17.06 -29.57 24.08
N ASP A 23 -16.47 -30.57 24.72
CA ASP A 23 -15.31 -30.38 25.58
C ASP A 23 -14.00 -30.21 24.79
N LYS A 24 -13.93 -30.78 23.57
CA LYS A 24 -12.71 -30.76 22.74
C LYS A 24 -12.57 -29.48 21.91
N LEU A 25 -13.68 -28.92 21.44
CA LEU A 25 -13.67 -27.67 20.67
C LEU A 25 -12.98 -26.49 21.38
N PRO A 26 -13.25 -26.16 22.66
CA PRO A 26 -12.57 -25.05 23.33
C PRO A 26 -11.07 -25.32 23.50
N ASP A 27 -10.68 -26.59 23.71
CA ASP A 27 -9.26 -26.95 23.81
C ASP A 27 -8.53 -26.81 22.47
N LEU A 28 -9.17 -27.20 21.36
CA LEU A 28 -8.64 -27.00 20.01
C LEU A 28 -8.53 -25.50 19.67
N ALA A 29 -9.55 -24.71 20.00
CA ALA A 29 -9.52 -23.26 19.79
C ALA A 29 -8.40 -22.58 20.60
N ARG A 30 -8.21 -22.99 21.85
CA ARG A 30 -7.09 -22.52 22.69
C ARG A 30 -5.73 -22.91 22.10
N GLN A 31 -5.59 -24.13 21.61
CA GLN A 31 -4.36 -24.59 20.97
C GLN A 31 -4.06 -23.80 19.68
N ALA A 32 -5.05 -23.64 18.81
CA ALA A 32 -4.93 -22.82 17.60
C ALA A 32 -4.58 -21.37 17.93
N GLY A 33 -5.21 -20.78 18.95
CA GLY A 33 -4.89 -19.42 19.41
C GLY A 33 -3.44 -19.28 19.90
N ARG A 34 -2.95 -20.26 20.68
CA ARG A 34 -1.54 -20.29 21.12
C ARG A 34 -0.59 -20.44 19.94
N PHE A 35 -0.90 -21.33 19.01
CA PHE A 35 -0.11 -21.52 17.79
C PHE A 35 -0.05 -20.25 16.96
N MET A 36 -1.19 -19.59 16.75
CA MET A 36 -1.27 -18.33 16.00
C MET A 36 -0.44 -17.22 16.67
N ARG A 37 -0.45 -17.15 18.00
CA ARG A 37 0.36 -16.18 18.75
C ARG A 37 1.86 -16.47 18.63
N GLN A 38 2.26 -17.75 18.67
CA GLN A 38 3.65 -18.15 18.43
C GLN A 38 4.07 -17.81 17.00
N LEU A 39 3.27 -18.17 16.00
CA LEU A 39 3.54 -17.88 14.60
C LEU A 39 3.69 -16.37 14.34
N ARG A 40 2.84 -15.55 14.95
CA ARG A 40 2.95 -14.09 14.88
C ARG A 40 4.24 -13.57 15.54
N GLY A 41 4.66 -14.17 16.66
CA GLY A 41 5.94 -13.88 17.30
C GLY A 41 7.14 -14.19 16.40
N PHE A 42 7.15 -15.39 15.80
CA PHE A 42 8.18 -15.80 14.84
C PHE A 42 8.22 -14.88 13.61
N ALA A 43 7.06 -14.54 13.04
CA ALA A 43 6.98 -13.64 11.90
C ALA A 43 7.53 -12.24 12.23
N ASN A 44 7.22 -11.70 13.42
CA ASN A 44 7.76 -10.42 13.86
C ASN A 44 9.28 -10.49 14.06
N GLN A 45 9.78 -11.53 14.71
CA GLN A 45 11.22 -11.69 14.95
C GLN A 45 12.00 -11.83 13.63
N ALA A 46 11.49 -12.60 12.67
CA ALA A 46 12.09 -12.71 11.35
C ALA A 46 12.10 -11.37 10.60
N ARG A 47 11.02 -10.57 10.72
CA ARG A 47 10.97 -9.21 10.17
C ARG A 47 12.01 -8.29 10.83
N ASP A 48 12.14 -8.37 12.15
CA ASP A 48 13.12 -7.57 12.91
C ASP A 48 14.56 -7.92 12.53
N GLU A 49 14.85 -9.21 12.32
CA GLU A 49 16.15 -9.71 11.86
C GLU A 49 16.45 -9.23 10.42
N LEU A 50 15.50 -9.38 9.49
CA LEU A 50 15.62 -8.85 8.13
C LEU A 50 15.84 -7.34 8.10
N ARG A 51 15.13 -6.58 8.93
CA ARG A 51 15.31 -5.13 9.08
C ARG A 51 16.70 -4.77 9.58
N SER A 52 17.25 -5.59 10.48
CA SER A 52 18.58 -5.36 11.05
C SER A 52 19.71 -5.65 10.06
N GLU A 53 19.52 -6.61 9.15
CA GLU A 53 20.55 -7.04 8.19
C GLU A 53 20.48 -6.31 6.84
N LEU A 54 19.28 -6.04 6.33
CA LEU A 54 19.08 -5.48 4.99
C LEU A 54 18.82 -3.96 5.00
N GLY A 55 18.68 -3.36 6.19
CA GLY A 55 18.38 -1.94 6.36
C GLY A 55 16.88 -1.63 6.26
N PRO A 56 16.48 -0.41 6.68
CA PRO A 56 15.07 -0.02 6.82
C PRO A 56 14.27 -0.03 5.50
N GLU A 57 14.92 -0.01 4.35
CA GLU A 57 14.26 0.01 3.03
C GLU A 57 13.54 -1.31 2.67
N PHE A 58 13.91 -2.44 3.27
CA PHE A 58 13.26 -3.74 3.04
C PHE A 58 12.32 -4.17 4.19
N ALA A 59 12.17 -3.33 5.21
CA ALA A 59 11.42 -3.63 6.43
C ALA A 59 9.89 -3.52 6.26
N ASP A 60 9.44 -2.77 5.25
CA ASP A 60 8.03 -2.48 5.01
C ASP A 60 7.36 -3.46 4.03
N LEU A 61 8.00 -4.59 3.73
CA LEU A 61 7.34 -5.70 3.03
C LEU A 61 6.31 -6.35 3.97
N GLU A 62 5.14 -5.72 4.05
CA GLU A 62 3.98 -6.30 4.70
C GLU A 62 3.63 -7.60 3.98
N LEU A 63 3.59 -8.72 4.71
CA LEU A 63 3.13 -10.01 4.15
C LEU A 63 1.69 -9.95 3.59
N ALA A 64 0.94 -8.88 3.82
CA ALA A 64 -0.36 -8.62 3.17
C ALA A 64 -0.23 -8.09 1.73
N ASP A 65 0.94 -7.56 1.38
CA ASP A 65 1.33 -7.01 0.07
C ASP A 65 2.00 -8.05 -0.85
N LEU A 66 1.87 -9.35 -0.51
CA LEU A 66 2.22 -10.47 -1.38
C LEU A 66 1.34 -10.57 -2.65
N ASP A 67 0.65 -9.50 -3.04
CA ASP A 67 0.14 -9.31 -4.39
C ASP A 67 1.15 -8.43 -5.16
N PRO A 68 2.04 -9.03 -5.99
CA PRO A 68 3.10 -8.29 -6.68
C PRO A 68 2.57 -7.14 -7.54
N ARG A 69 1.28 -7.16 -7.88
CA ARG A 69 0.61 -6.13 -8.66
C ARG A 69 0.34 -4.86 -7.85
N ALA A 70 0.13 -4.96 -6.54
CA ALA A 70 -0.10 -3.81 -5.66
C ALA A 70 1.18 -3.00 -5.47
N ILE A 71 2.31 -3.68 -5.22
CA ILE A 71 3.64 -3.06 -5.07
C ILE A 71 4.05 -2.31 -6.34
N VAL A 72 3.89 -2.94 -7.50
CA VAL A 72 4.19 -2.32 -8.80
C VAL A 72 3.30 -1.11 -9.05
N ARG A 73 2.00 -1.20 -8.73
CA ARG A 73 1.08 -0.08 -8.89
C ARG A 73 1.44 1.11 -8.00
N LYS A 74 1.85 0.88 -6.75
CA LYS A 74 2.26 1.94 -5.82
C LYS A 74 3.51 2.65 -6.34
N HIS A 75 4.54 1.91 -6.74
CA HIS A 75 5.77 2.48 -7.29
C HIS A 75 5.54 3.22 -8.61
N ILE A 76 4.69 2.70 -9.50
CA ILE A 76 4.33 3.41 -10.74
C ILE A 76 3.55 4.69 -10.43
N ALA A 77 2.61 4.66 -9.49
CA ALA A 77 1.83 5.85 -9.11
C ALA A 77 2.71 6.94 -8.47
N GLU A 78 3.65 6.55 -7.63
CA GLU A 78 4.62 7.46 -7.00
C GLU A 78 5.57 8.07 -8.03
N ALA A 79 6.14 7.25 -8.93
CA ALA A 79 6.98 7.74 -10.03
C ALA A 79 6.19 8.65 -11.00
N MET A 80 4.91 8.36 -11.26
CA MET A 80 4.07 9.23 -12.09
C MET A 80 3.79 10.58 -11.41
N ALA A 81 3.56 10.59 -10.10
CA ALA A 81 3.33 11.82 -9.36
C ALA A 81 4.59 12.70 -9.32
N GLU A 82 5.76 12.10 -9.11
CA GLU A 82 7.04 12.82 -9.13
C GLU A 82 7.33 13.44 -10.51
N LEU A 83 7.01 12.74 -11.60
CA LEU A 83 7.11 13.28 -12.95
C LEU A 83 6.16 14.46 -13.19
N ASP A 84 4.92 14.37 -12.70
CA ASP A 84 3.91 15.43 -12.83
C ASP A 84 4.35 16.72 -12.09
N ASP A 85 4.89 16.56 -10.88
CA ASP A 85 5.43 17.67 -10.08
C ASP A 85 6.61 18.37 -10.79
N LEU A 86 7.48 17.60 -11.46
CA LEU A 86 8.60 18.15 -12.24
C LEU A 86 8.11 18.89 -13.50
N ASP A 87 7.10 18.35 -14.17
CA ASP A 87 6.48 18.94 -15.35
C ASP A 87 5.79 20.27 -14.99
N ASP A 88 5.09 20.31 -13.86
CA ASP A 88 4.44 21.52 -13.35
C ASP A 88 5.45 22.57 -12.88
N ALA A 89 6.55 22.15 -12.25
CA ALA A 89 7.65 23.04 -11.91
C ALA A 89 8.28 23.66 -13.17
N ALA A 90 8.52 22.86 -14.22
CA ALA A 90 9.06 23.35 -15.48
C ALA A 90 8.10 24.35 -16.17
N ARG A 91 6.79 24.06 -16.20
CA ARG A 91 5.77 24.98 -16.73
C ARG A 91 5.67 26.27 -15.93
N ALA A 92 5.83 26.20 -14.61
CA ALA A 92 5.83 27.37 -13.74
C ALA A 92 7.07 28.26 -13.95
N GLU A 93 8.23 27.68 -14.23
CA GLU A 93 9.43 28.43 -14.61
C GLU A 93 9.30 29.07 -15.99
N GLU A 94 8.76 28.34 -16.97
CA GLU A 94 8.49 28.85 -18.32
C GLU A 94 7.50 30.02 -18.29
N SER A 95 6.43 29.89 -17.50
CA SER A 95 5.43 30.95 -17.30
C SER A 95 6.01 32.19 -16.61
N ARG A 96 7.02 32.01 -15.74
CA ARG A 96 7.70 33.10 -15.05
C ARG A 96 8.65 33.85 -16.00
N HIS A 97 9.29 33.14 -16.93
CA HIS A 97 10.12 33.73 -17.98
C HIS A 97 9.30 34.55 -19.00
N VAL A 98 8.05 34.16 -19.25
CA VAL A 98 7.12 34.90 -20.13
C VAL A 98 6.53 36.15 -19.44
N GLN A 99 6.47 36.17 -18.11
CA GLN A 99 5.83 37.24 -17.33
C GLN A 99 6.82 38.21 -16.66
N GLU A 100 8.13 38.07 -16.86
CA GLU A 100 9.06 39.06 -16.36
C GLU A 100 8.76 40.40 -17.05
N PRO A 101 8.24 41.41 -16.32
CA PRO A 101 7.93 42.68 -16.93
C PRO A 101 9.25 43.29 -17.40
N LEU A 102 9.30 43.64 -18.69
CA LEU A 102 10.43 44.29 -19.32
C LEU A 102 11.01 45.36 -18.39
N ALA A 103 12.31 45.29 -18.12
CA ALA A 103 12.97 46.28 -17.27
C ALA A 103 12.72 47.68 -17.85
N ALA A 104 12.58 48.70 -16.99
CA ALA A 104 12.26 50.05 -17.43
C ALA A 104 13.29 50.57 -18.45
N GLY A 105 12.92 50.58 -19.74
CA GLY A 105 13.79 50.93 -20.86
C GLY A 105 14.11 49.79 -21.85
N GLU A 106 13.64 48.58 -21.58
CA GLU A 106 13.76 47.43 -22.48
C GLU A 106 12.58 47.43 -23.48
N TRP A 107 12.92 47.35 -24.77
CA TRP A 107 11.96 47.42 -25.86
C TRP A 107 11.38 46.03 -26.11
N ALA A 108 10.06 45.95 -26.26
CA ALA A 108 9.41 44.68 -26.59
C ALA A 108 9.95 44.14 -27.93
N PRO A 109 10.13 42.81 -28.07
CA PRO A 109 10.57 42.21 -29.32
C PRO A 109 9.66 42.63 -30.48
N TYR A 110 10.25 43.12 -31.57
CA TYR A 110 9.49 43.49 -32.78
C TYR A 110 9.36 42.26 -33.68
N ASP A 111 8.13 41.87 -33.99
CA ASP A 111 7.81 40.81 -34.94
C ASP A 111 7.67 41.41 -36.35
N VAL A 112 8.60 41.06 -37.25
CA VAL A 112 8.62 41.55 -38.64
C VAL A 112 7.75 40.71 -39.58
N ASP A 113 7.21 39.58 -39.11
CA ASP A 113 6.43 38.65 -39.92
C ASP A 113 4.91 38.87 -39.78
N ALA A 114 4.48 39.84 -38.95
CA ALA A 114 3.09 40.27 -38.86
C ALA A 114 2.72 41.17 -40.07
N THR A 115 2.21 40.58 -41.15
CA THR A 115 1.57 41.29 -42.28
C THR A 115 0.25 40.63 -42.66
#